data_AF-A0A524PH03-F1
#
_entry.id   AF-A0A524PH03-F1
#
_cell.length_a   1.000
_cell.length_b   1.000
_cell.length_c   1.000
_cell.angle_alpha   90.00
_cell.angle_beta   90.00
_cell.angle_gamma   90.00
#
_symmetry.space_group_name_H-M   'P 1'
#
loop_
_entity.id
_entity.type
_entity.pdbx_description
1 polymer ?
#
loop_
_entity_poly.entity_id
_entity_poly.type
_entity_poly.pdbx_seq_one_letter_code
_entity_poly.pdbx_strand_id
1 'polypeptide(L)' 'GNGPRALADITMAANDYLIDNSTWSCGKDGQSVPVTCGLPSVLVKKLTVGGAS' A
#
# COMPACT_ATOMS: atom_id res chain seq x y z
N GLY A 1 -4.47 4.58 -9.95
CA GLY A 1 -3.30 5.49 -9.89
C GLY A 1 -2.14 4.89 -10.66
N ASN A 2 -1.00 5.59 -10.75
CA ASN A 2 0.23 5.06 -11.34
C ASN A 2 1.17 4.64 -10.19
N GLY A 3 1.50 3.34 -10.11
CA GLY A 3 2.28 2.77 -9.00
C GLY A 3 3.67 3.39 -8.84
N PRO A 4 4.54 3.38 -9.87
CA PRO A 4 5.85 4.02 -9.81
C PRO A 4 5.79 5.49 -9.42
N ARG A 5 4.79 6.23 -9.93
CA ARG A 5 4.62 7.64 -9.57
C ARG A 5 4.18 7.83 -8.13
N ALA A 6 3.27 7.00 -7.62
CA ALA A 6 2.83 7.06 -6.23
C ALA A 6 3.99 6.79 -5.26
N LEU A 7 4.87 5.84 -5.58
CA LEU A 7 6.09 5.58 -4.80
C LEU A 7 7.06 6.77 -4.86
N ALA A 8 7.26 7.36 -6.04
CA ALA A 8 8.11 8.54 -6.20
C ALA A 8 7.57 9.80 -5.52
N ASP A 9 6.26 9.87 -5.26
CA ASP A 9 5.61 10.99 -4.57
C ASP A 9 5.54 10.78 -3.03
N ILE A 10 6.12 9.71 -2.49
CA ILE A 10 6.34 9.56 -1.02
C ILE A 10 7.46 10.50 -0.58
N THR A 11 7.17 11.41 0.35
CA THR A 11 8.14 12.41 0.83
C THR A 11 8.61 12.20 2.27
N MET A 12 7.92 11.37 3.04
CA MET A 12 8.31 11.01 4.41
C MET A 12 7.95 9.56 4.69
N ALA A 13 8.77 8.89 5.51
CA ALA A 13 8.50 7.59 6.11
C ALA A 13 8.83 7.66 7.60
N ALA A 14 7.92 7.21 8.45
CA ALA A 14 8.10 7.21 9.90
C ALA A 14 8.90 5.98 10.38
N ASN A 15 9.24 5.97 11.67
CA ASN A 15 10.00 4.90 12.33
C ASN A 15 9.10 3.86 13.02
N ASP A 16 7.89 3.67 12.52
CA ASP A 16 6.80 2.89 13.11
C ASP A 16 6.41 1.68 12.25
N TYR A 17 7.40 1.05 11.60
CA TYR A 17 7.16 -0.10 10.74
C TYR A 17 6.41 -1.21 11.47
N LEU A 18 5.33 -1.69 10.85
CA LEU A 18 4.55 -2.83 11.28
C LEU A 18 4.28 -3.76 10.11
N ILE A 19 4.26 -5.06 10.39
CA ILE A 19 3.78 -6.09 9.49
C ILE A 19 2.38 -6.51 9.95
N ASP A 20 1.43 -6.53 9.02
CA ASP A 20 0.12 -7.12 9.26
C ASP A 20 0.24 -8.64 9.15
N ASN A 21 0.14 -9.30 10.30
CA ASN A 21 0.17 -10.75 10.44
C ASN A 21 -1.21 -11.39 10.21
N SER A 22 -2.21 -10.61 9.82
CA SER A 22 -3.50 -11.13 9.34
C SER A 22 -3.33 -11.84 8.00
N THR A 23 -4.26 -12.73 7.67
CA THR A 23 -4.23 -13.44 6.38
C THR A 23 -4.81 -12.56 5.26
N TRP A 24 -3.94 -12.02 4.41
CA TRP A 24 -4.33 -11.45 3.11
C TRP A 24 -4.25 -12.52 2.02
N SER A 25 -4.94 -12.31 0.90
CA SER A 25 -4.88 -13.21 -0.25
C SER A 25 -4.29 -12.49 -1.46
N CYS A 26 -3.20 -13.02 -2.01
CA CYS A 26 -2.68 -12.60 -3.31
C CYS A 26 -3.34 -13.43 -4.41
N GLY A 27 -3.97 -12.74 -5.36
CA GLY A 27 -4.60 -13.33 -6.54
C GLY A 27 -3.70 -13.22 -7.77
N LYS A 28 -3.40 -14.33 -8.46
CA LYS A 28 -2.72 -14.31 -9.76
C LYS A 28 -3.19 -15.46 -10.64
N ASP A 29 -3.64 -15.17 -11.86
CA ASP A 29 -4.07 -16.17 -12.85
C ASP A 29 -5.07 -17.21 -12.27
N GLY A 30 -6.00 -16.74 -11.44
CA GLY A 30 -7.00 -17.58 -10.76
C GLY A 30 -6.53 -18.28 -9.48
N GLN A 31 -5.24 -18.20 -9.14
CA GLN A 31 -4.70 -18.72 -7.88
C GLN A 31 -4.90 -17.72 -6.76
N SER A 32 -5.26 -18.20 -5.56
CA SER A 32 -5.40 -17.41 -4.34
C SER A 32 -4.44 -17.98 -3.29
N VAL A 33 -3.48 -17.17 -2.84
CA VAL A 33 -2.40 -17.62 -1.95
C VAL A 33 -2.35 -16.71 -0.72
N PRO A 34 -2.27 -17.26 0.50
CA PRO A 34 -2.13 -16.43 1.70
C PRO A 34 -0.81 -15.66 1.69
N VAL A 35 -0.87 -14.37 2.02
CA VAL A 35 0.28 -13.46 2.09
C VAL A 35 0.14 -12.51 3.29
N THR A 36 1.24 -11.86 3.65
CA THR A 36 1.31 -10.77 4.63
C THR A 36 1.77 -9.48 3.94
N CYS A 37 1.45 -8.32 4.53
CA CYS A 37 1.78 -6.99 4.01
C CYS A 37 2.34 -6.11 5.12
N GLY A 38 3.23 -5.16 4.82
CA GLY A 38 3.77 -4.24 5.83
C GLY A 38 4.43 -2.99 5.24
N LEU A 39 4.28 -1.87 5.93
CA LEU A 39 4.83 -0.54 5.59
C LEU A 39 4.86 0.31 6.87
N PRO A 40 5.84 1.21 7.08
CA PRO A 40 5.66 2.28 8.07
C PRO A 40 4.57 3.27 7.65
N SER A 41 4.23 4.23 8.51
CA SER A 41 3.46 5.39 8.08
C SER A 41 4.24 6.17 7.03
N VAL A 42 3.61 6.50 5.89
CA VAL A 42 4.22 7.29 4.82
C VAL A 42 3.35 8.49 4.45
N LEU A 43 4.00 9.61 4.11
CA LEU A 43 3.32 10.79 3.55
C LEU A 43 3.45 10.78 2.04
N VAL A 44 2.33 10.63 1.34
CA VAL A 44 2.25 10.75 -0.13
C VAL A 44 1.86 12.18 -0.48
N LYS A 45 2.74 12.91 -1.17
CA LYS A 45 2.55 14.32 -1.51
C LYS A 45 1.30 14.57 -2.36
N LYS A 46 0.96 13.65 -3.26
CA LYS A 46 -0.17 13.78 -4.19
C LYS A 46 -0.77 12.43 -4.53
N LEU A 47 -2.06 12.28 -4.26
CA LEU A 47 -2.87 11.14 -4.69
C LEU A 47 -4.30 11.62 -4.97
N THR A 48 -4.89 11.19 -6.09
CA THR A 48 -6.31 11.46 -6.37
C THR A 48 -7.17 10.60 -5.48
N VAL A 49 -8.09 11.22 -4.72
CA VAL A 49 -9.06 10.53 -3.86
C VAL A 49 -10.43 10.55 -4.55
N GLY A 50 -11.04 9.37 -4.70
CA GLY A 50 -12.37 9.21 -5.31
C GLY A 50 -13.50 9.59 -4.35
N GLY A 51 -13.61 10.88 -4.02
CA GLY A 51 -14.67 11.39 -3.14
C GLY A 51 -16.08 11.22 -3.71
N ALA A 52 -17.08 11.21 -2.84
CA ALA A 52 -18.50 11.25 -3.16
C ALA A 52 -19.13 12.55 -2.62
N SER A 53 -20.28 12.94 -3.17
CA SER A 53 -21.17 13.99 -2.65
C SER A 53 -22.15 13.43 -1.63
#